data_AF-A0A3D4ASD2-F1
#
_entry.id   AF-A0A3D4ASD2-F1
#
_cell.length_a   1.000
_cell.length_b   1.000
_cell.length_c   1.000
_cell.angle_alpha   90.00
_cell.angle_beta   90.00
_cell.angle_gamma   90.00
#
_symmetry.space_group_name_H-M   'P 1'
#
loop_
_entity.id
_entity.type
_entity.pdbx_description
1 polymer ?
#
loop_
_entity_poly.entity_id
_entity_poly.type
_entity_poly.pdbx_seq_one_letter_code
_entity_poly.pdbx_strand_id
1 'polypeptide(L)'
;MSESMVQLTFALPAFEDPMSAALSHSMEFETLSLHANSQHQIALQCVLPEAAHEGDIISLSATLPNARAAQYYTEKKLNQFDLEQGRVTLRLNQIAHSRGFVMQMILHGKHGTLKNSLQFDMHINQFGSGYTIPVTSITPPKPHRVRQYLASMGTALISLF
;
A
#
# COMPACT_ATOMS: atom_id res chain seq x y z
N MET A 1 -5.14 16.66 17.00
CA MET A 1 -3.97 16.91 16.14
C MET A 1 -4.44 16.70 14.71
N SER A 2 -4.37 17.72 13.86
CA SER A 2 -4.75 17.62 12.45
C SER A 2 -3.64 16.88 11.72
N GLU A 3 -3.86 15.65 11.26
CA GLU A 3 -2.94 15.02 10.30
C GLU A 3 -2.93 15.90 9.05
N SER A 4 -1.81 16.58 8.78
CA SER A 4 -1.63 17.32 7.53
C SER A 4 -1.59 16.31 6.39
N MET A 5 -2.64 16.27 5.59
CA MET A 5 -2.72 15.37 4.44
C MET A 5 -1.74 15.83 3.36
N VAL A 6 -0.83 14.93 2.96
CA VAL A 6 0.15 15.23 1.92
C VAL A 6 -0.53 15.34 0.56
N GLN A 7 -0.23 16.42 -0.15
CA GLN A 7 -0.76 16.73 -1.46
C GLN A 7 0.28 16.41 -2.54
N LEU A 8 -0.11 15.65 -3.56
CA LEU A 8 0.72 15.27 -4.70
C LEU A 8 0.18 15.96 -5.95
N THR A 9 1.05 16.58 -6.75
CA THR A 9 0.69 17.26 -8.00
C THR A 9 1.59 16.77 -9.14
N PHE A 10 1.03 16.64 -10.34
CA PHE A 10 1.80 16.26 -11.53
C PHE A 10 2.74 17.37 -12.02
N ALA A 11 2.55 18.61 -11.55
CA ALA A 11 3.45 19.72 -11.89
C ALA A 11 4.72 19.64 -11.02
N LEU A 12 5.89 19.82 -11.63
CA LEU A 12 7.08 20.20 -10.86
C LEU A 12 6.77 21.53 -10.14
N PRO A 13 7.21 21.73 -8.89
CA PRO A 13 7.11 23.05 -8.26
C PRO A 13 7.72 24.07 -9.22
N ALA A 14 6.90 25.03 -9.66
CA ALA A 14 7.37 26.10 -10.53
C ALA A 14 8.37 26.93 -9.73
N PHE A 15 9.65 26.78 -10.03
CA PHE A 15 10.67 27.67 -9.51
C PHE A 15 10.54 29.00 -10.25
N GLU A 16 10.11 30.05 -9.55
CA GLU A 16 9.94 31.40 -10.11
C GLU A 16 11.29 32.04 -10.54
N ASP A 17 12.42 31.48 -10.10
CA ASP A 17 13.76 31.97 -10.41
C ASP A 17 14.47 31.06 -11.45
N PRO A 18 14.91 31.58 -12.62
CA PRO A 18 15.68 30.83 -13.61
C PRO A 18 17.00 30.25 -13.05
N MET A 19 17.55 30.81 -11.97
CA MET A 19 18.72 30.26 -11.29
C MET A 19 18.37 29.00 -10.47
N SER A 20 17.15 28.91 -9.92
CA SER A 20 16.63 27.70 -9.25
C SER A 20 16.29 26.58 -10.23
N ALA A 21 15.88 26.91 -11.47
CA ALA A 21 15.69 25.93 -12.54
C ALA A 21 17.00 25.28 -13.02
N ALA A 22 18.12 25.99 -12.95
CA ALA A 22 19.44 25.41 -13.23
C ALA A 22 19.96 24.52 -12.08
N LEU A 23 19.61 24.85 -10.83
CA LEU A 23 19.92 24.05 -9.64
C LEU A 23 19.01 22.81 -9.50
N SER A 24 17.81 22.80 -10.11
CA SER A 24 16.88 21.66 -10.04
C SER A 24 17.36 20.41 -10.79
N HIS A 25 18.34 20.54 -11.70
CA HIS A 25 18.98 19.37 -12.33
C HIS A 25 19.93 18.62 -11.38
N SER A 26 20.24 19.19 -10.20
CA SER A 26 21.16 18.64 -9.21
C SER A 26 20.53 18.46 -7.82
N MET A 27 19.24 18.77 -7.65
CA MET A 27 18.54 18.52 -6.39
C MET A 27 18.04 17.06 -6.39
N GLU A 28 18.71 16.23 -5.60
CA GLU A 28 18.10 15.00 -5.09
C GLU A 28 16.76 15.39 -4.46
N PHE A 29 15.66 14.88 -5.02
CA PHE A 29 14.31 15.17 -4.50
C PHE A 29 14.29 14.85 -3.01
N GLU A 30 13.85 15.80 -2.20
CA GLU A 30 13.67 15.58 -0.76
C GLU A 30 12.78 14.35 -0.56
N THR A 31 13.34 13.30 0.04
CA THR A 31 12.64 12.03 0.21
C THR A 31 11.41 12.26 1.09
N LEU A 32 10.23 12.04 0.51
CA LEU A 32 8.98 12.36 1.18
C LEU A 32 8.70 11.32 2.28
N SER A 33 8.71 11.77 3.54
CA SER A 33 8.47 10.90 4.70
C SER A 33 6.99 10.87 5.09
N LEU A 34 6.35 9.70 5.01
CA LEU A 34 4.94 9.48 5.32
C LEU A 34 4.76 8.53 6.50
N HIS A 35 3.73 8.77 7.31
CA HIS A 35 3.39 7.93 8.45
C HIS A 35 2.05 7.26 8.21
N ALA A 36 2.01 5.94 8.39
CA ALA A 36 0.75 5.22 8.43
C ALA A 36 -0.03 5.60 9.70
N ASN A 37 -1.34 5.74 9.55
CA ASN A 37 -2.25 5.99 10.66
C ASN A 37 -2.54 4.71 11.46
N SER A 38 -3.39 4.82 12.49
CA SER A 38 -3.81 3.71 13.34
C SER A 38 -4.55 2.57 12.62
N GLN A 39 -5.00 2.80 11.39
CA GLN A 39 -5.61 1.77 10.52
C GLN A 39 -4.57 1.13 9.58
N HIS A 40 -3.28 1.44 9.75
CA HIS A 40 -2.19 1.05 8.86
C HIS A 40 -2.40 1.54 7.42
N GLN A 41 -2.92 2.76 7.27
CA GLN A 41 -3.18 3.41 5.98
C GLN A 41 -2.41 4.70 5.85
N ILE A 42 -2.09 5.06 4.61
CA ILE A 42 -1.57 6.38 4.23
C ILE A 42 -2.52 6.98 3.23
N ALA A 43 -3.09 8.15 3.55
CA ALA A 43 -3.95 8.91 2.66
C ALA A 43 -3.14 10.01 1.96
N LEU A 44 -3.23 10.02 0.64
CA LEU A 44 -2.56 10.98 -0.24
C LEU A 44 -3.62 11.74 -1.03
N GLN A 45 -3.54 13.07 -1.04
CA GLN A 45 -4.41 13.90 -1.86
C GLN A 45 -3.74 14.19 -3.20
N CYS A 46 -4.24 13.60 -4.27
CA CYS A 46 -3.74 13.78 -5.61
C CYS A 46 -4.49 14.91 -6.30
N VAL A 47 -3.78 15.95 -6.75
CA VAL A 47 -4.32 17.03 -7.58
C VAL A 47 -4.46 16.53 -9.00
N LEU A 48 -5.64 16.74 -9.59
CA LEU A 48 -5.91 16.37 -10.97
C LEU A 48 -5.38 17.46 -11.91
N PRO A 49 -4.67 17.10 -13.00
CA PRO A 49 -4.29 18.07 -14.02
C PRO A 49 -5.52 18.48 -14.83
N GLU A 50 -5.46 19.63 -15.51
CA GLU A 50 -6.56 20.12 -16.36
C GLU A 50 -6.96 19.14 -17.48
N ALA A 51 -6.01 18.31 -17.94
CA ALA A 51 -6.24 17.28 -18.95
C ALA A 51 -6.92 16.00 -18.38
N ALA A 52 -7.28 15.96 -17.10
CA ALA A 52 -8.05 14.87 -16.52
C ALA A 52 -9.50 14.88 -17.02
N HIS A 53 -10.01 13.71 -17.39
CA HIS A 53 -11.36 13.54 -17.92
C HIS A 53 -12.10 12.45 -17.14
N GLU A 54 -13.43 12.47 -17.24
CA GLU A 54 -14.25 11.44 -16.63
C GLU A 54 -13.92 10.08 -17.24
N GLY A 55 -13.73 9.09 -16.36
CA GLY A 55 -13.38 7.74 -16.75
C GLY A 55 -11.89 7.49 -16.96
N ASP A 56 -11.03 8.50 -16.84
CA ASP A 56 -9.59 8.31 -16.66
C ASP A 56 -9.33 7.52 -15.36
N ILE A 57 -8.16 6.88 -15.27
CA ILE A 57 -7.73 6.13 -14.09
C ILE A 57 -6.49 6.81 -13.52
N ILE A 58 -6.58 7.26 -12.28
CA ILE A 58 -5.41 7.67 -11.51
C ILE A 58 -4.95 6.52 -10.63
N SER A 59 -3.65 6.25 -10.60
CA SER A 59 -3.06 5.20 -9.79
C SER A 59 -1.83 5.67 -9.04
N LEU A 60 -1.58 4.97 -7.94
CA LEU A 60 -0.42 5.14 -7.08
C LEU A 60 0.19 3.77 -6.82
N SER A 61 1.49 3.66 -7.06
CA SER A 61 2.28 2.46 -6.78
C SER A 61 3.52 2.81 -5.96
N ALA A 62 3.82 2.00 -4.95
CA ALA A 62 5.05 2.09 -4.17
C ALA A 62 5.85 0.80 -4.37
N THR A 63 7.04 0.93 -4.94
CA THR A 63 7.92 -0.19 -5.29
C THR A 63 9.20 -0.09 -4.48
N LEU A 64 9.64 -1.20 -3.87
CA LEU A 64 10.96 -1.22 -3.24
C LEU A 64 12.04 -1.00 -4.32
N PRO A 65 13.14 -0.28 -4.04
CA PRO A 65 14.17 0.02 -5.04
C PRO A 65 14.72 -1.22 -5.79
N ASN A 66 14.72 -2.38 -5.13
CA ASN A 66 15.24 -3.64 -5.67
C ASN A 66 14.14 -4.64 -6.09
N ALA A 67 12.88 -4.23 -6.10
CA ALA A 67 11.75 -5.10 -6.46
C ALA A 67 11.26 -4.82 -7.89
N ARG A 68 10.71 -5.86 -8.54
CA ARG A 68 10.08 -5.73 -9.86
C ARG A 68 8.60 -5.35 -9.80
N ALA A 69 7.94 -5.59 -8.67
CA ALA A 69 6.52 -5.38 -8.48
C ALA A 69 6.27 -4.40 -7.34
N ALA A 70 5.23 -3.60 -7.48
CA ALA A 70 4.80 -2.68 -6.44
C ALA A 70 4.36 -3.47 -5.19
N GLN A 71 4.84 -3.03 -4.03
CA GLN A 71 4.41 -3.58 -2.74
C GLN A 71 3.05 -3.02 -2.34
N TYR A 72 2.80 -1.75 -2.67
CA TYR A 72 1.51 -1.11 -2.45
C TYR A 72 1.00 -0.57 -3.77
N TYR A 73 -0.29 -0.77 -4.03
CA TYR A 73 -0.97 -0.30 -5.23
C TYR A 73 -2.38 0.14 -4.89
N THR A 74 -2.81 1.26 -5.45
CA THR A 74 -4.20 1.69 -5.43
C THR A 74 -4.50 2.45 -6.71
N GLU A 75 -5.73 2.36 -7.16
CA GLU A 75 -6.21 3.14 -8.30
C GLU A 75 -7.64 3.60 -8.07
N LYS A 76 -8.04 4.63 -8.80
CA LYS A 76 -9.41 5.09 -8.86
C LYS A 76 -9.74 5.55 -10.26
N LYS A 77 -10.89 5.10 -10.76
CA LYS A 77 -11.51 5.68 -11.96
C LYS A 77 -12.17 7.00 -11.58
N LEU A 78 -11.79 8.08 -12.27
CA LEU A 78 -12.30 9.42 -12.02
C LEU A 78 -13.78 9.51 -12.43
N ASN A 79 -14.57 10.12 -11.56
CA ASN A 79 -15.95 10.51 -11.85
C ASN A 79 -16.06 12.04 -11.92
N GLN A 80 -17.24 12.54 -12.30
CA GLN A 80 -17.45 13.98 -12.44
C GLN A 80 -17.24 14.77 -11.13
N PHE A 81 -17.60 14.19 -9.98
CA PHE A 81 -17.36 14.82 -8.67
C PHE A 81 -15.87 15.03 -8.40
N ASP A 82 -15.01 14.06 -8.74
CA ASP A 82 -13.56 14.20 -8.58
C ASP A 82 -12.99 15.34 -9.42
N LEU A 83 -13.49 15.50 -10.65
CA LEU A 83 -13.09 16.57 -11.57
C LEU A 83 -13.52 17.95 -11.05
N GLU A 84 -14.75 18.06 -10.55
CA GLU A 84 -15.27 19.29 -9.95
C GLU A 84 -14.47 19.71 -8.70
N GLN A 85 -13.99 18.74 -7.91
CA GLN A 85 -13.11 19.00 -6.77
C GLN A 85 -11.67 19.32 -7.18
N GLY A 86 -11.26 18.97 -8.39
CA GLY A 86 -9.88 19.09 -8.89
C GLY A 86 -8.87 18.20 -8.16
N ARG A 87 -9.34 17.26 -7.33
CA ARG A 87 -8.49 16.43 -6.47
C ARG A 87 -9.18 15.16 -6.03
N VAL A 88 -8.38 14.17 -5.69
CA VAL A 88 -8.85 12.84 -5.29
C VAL A 88 -7.95 12.24 -4.22
N THR A 89 -8.55 11.61 -3.22
CA THR A 89 -7.79 10.93 -2.17
C THR A 89 -7.58 9.47 -2.53
N LEU A 90 -6.31 9.06 -2.63
CA LEU A 90 -5.91 7.67 -2.78
C LEU A 90 -5.30 7.16 -1.46
N ARG A 91 -5.55 5.88 -1.13
CA ARG A 91 -5.11 5.28 0.13
C ARG A 91 -4.24 4.06 -0.12
N LEU A 92 -3.01 4.09 0.36
CA LEU A 92 -2.19 2.89 0.51
C LEU A 92 -2.61 2.19 1.80
N ASN A 93 -2.85 0.88 1.71
CA ASN A 93 -3.38 0.09 2.81
C ASN A 93 -2.37 -0.95 3.26
N GLN A 94 -2.60 -1.52 4.44
CA GLN A 94 -1.84 -2.66 4.97
C GLN A 94 -0.35 -2.34 5.10
N ILE A 95 -0.01 -1.12 5.53
CA ILE A 95 1.37 -0.71 5.71
C ILE A 95 2.02 -1.55 6.81
N ALA A 96 2.89 -2.47 6.40
CA ALA A 96 3.48 -3.48 7.27
C ALA A 96 4.87 -3.07 7.79
N HIS A 97 5.65 -2.36 6.97
CA HIS A 97 7.07 -2.13 7.25
C HIS A 97 7.50 -0.70 6.97
N SER A 98 8.30 -0.11 7.88
CA SER A 98 8.98 1.15 7.63
C SER A 98 10.16 0.96 6.67
N ARG A 99 10.10 1.52 5.47
CA ARG A 99 11.13 1.35 4.41
C ARG A 99 11.11 2.51 3.41
N GLY A 100 12.19 2.62 2.64
CA GLY A 100 12.26 3.45 1.43
C GLY A 100 11.60 2.77 0.22
N PHE A 101 10.91 3.56 -0.58
CA PHE A 101 10.18 3.17 -1.77
C PHE A 101 10.37 4.20 -2.88
N VAL A 102 10.33 3.72 -4.12
CA VAL A 102 10.08 4.57 -5.29
C VAL A 102 8.57 4.60 -5.51
N MET A 103 7.98 5.79 -5.36
CA MET A 103 6.55 6.00 -5.58
C MET A 103 6.31 6.51 -7.00
N GLN A 104 5.30 5.96 -7.67
CA GLN A 104 4.82 6.47 -8.95
C GLN A 104 3.34 6.82 -8.87
N MET A 105 3.00 8.02 -9.34
CA MET A 105 1.63 8.47 -9.58
C MET A 105 1.41 8.55 -11.08
N ILE A 106 0.35 7.93 -11.58
CA ILE A 106 0.08 7.85 -13.01
C ILE A 106 -1.38 8.21 -13.29
N LEU A 107 -1.60 9.00 -14.34
CA LEU A 107 -2.92 9.25 -14.90
C LEU A 107 -3.01 8.59 -16.28
N HIS A 108 -3.89 7.60 -16.41
CA HIS A 108 -4.23 6.96 -17.66
C HIS A 108 -5.56 7.50 -18.21
N GLY A 109 -5.55 7.84 -19.49
CA GLY A 109 -6.73 8.11 -20.27
C GLY A 109 -7.53 6.85 -20.60
N LYS A 110 -8.69 7.06 -21.23
CA LYS A 110 -9.46 6.00 -21.88
C LYS A 110 -8.54 5.16 -22.79
N HIS A 111 -8.70 3.84 -22.77
CA HIS A 111 -7.85 2.87 -23.49
C HIS A 111 -6.40 2.75 -23.00
N GLY A 112 -6.08 3.26 -21.80
CA GLY A 112 -4.76 3.08 -21.18
C GLY A 112 -3.68 4.03 -21.72
N THR A 113 -4.05 5.09 -22.44
CA THR A 113 -3.11 6.11 -22.89
C THR A 113 -2.51 6.83 -21.68
N LEU A 114 -1.18 6.87 -21.58
CA LEU A 114 -0.52 7.66 -20.53
C LEU A 114 -0.76 9.15 -20.77
N LYS A 115 -1.41 9.83 -19.82
CA LYS A 115 -1.61 11.29 -19.85
C LYS A 115 -0.51 11.99 -19.07
N ASN A 116 -0.32 11.61 -17.80
CA ASN A 116 0.71 12.18 -16.93
C ASN A 116 1.32 11.09 -16.04
N SER A 117 2.57 11.32 -15.61
CA SER A 117 3.24 10.55 -14.59
C SER A 117 4.10 11.43 -13.70
N LEU A 118 4.28 11.01 -12.45
CA LEU A 118 5.20 11.59 -11.49
C LEU A 118 5.88 10.44 -10.74
N GLN A 119 7.19 10.57 -10.51
CA GLN A 119 7.94 9.64 -9.68
C GLN A 119 8.73 10.42 -8.61
N PHE A 120 8.81 9.87 -7.40
CA PHE A 120 9.58 10.44 -6.31
C PHE A 120 9.98 9.37 -5.29
N ASP A 121 11.05 9.65 -4.56
CA ASP A 121 11.49 8.81 -3.45
C ASP A 121 10.66 9.08 -2.20
N MET A 122 10.24 8.01 -1.54
CA MET A 122 9.37 8.06 -0.37
C MET A 122 9.92 7.19 0.74
N HIS A 123 9.88 7.67 1.97
CA HIS A 123 10.09 6.85 3.15
C HIS A 123 8.75 6.65 3.87
N ILE A 124 8.29 5.40 3.95
CA ILE A 124 7.07 5.05 4.68
C ILE A 124 7.47 4.65 6.10
N ASN A 125 6.76 5.17 7.10
CA ASN A 125 6.85 4.82 8.51
C ASN A 125 5.58 4.05 8.91
N GLN A 126 5.73 2.82 9.40
CA GLN A 126 4.61 2.01 9.87
C GLN A 126 4.02 2.54 11.18
N PHE A 127 2.73 2.30 11.40
CA PHE A 127 2.09 2.53 12.70
C PHE A 127 2.35 1.35 13.64
N GLY A 128 2.86 1.61 14.85
CA GLY A 128 3.12 0.58 15.85
C GLY A 128 4.00 -0.57 15.32
N SER A 129 3.54 -1.81 15.46
CA SER A 129 4.23 -3.01 14.94
C SER A 129 4.06 -3.22 13.43
N GLY A 130 3.36 -2.32 12.73
CA GLY A 130 2.95 -2.51 11.35
C GLY A 130 1.76 -3.44 11.20
N TYR A 131 1.18 -3.46 10.00
CA TYR A 131 0.06 -4.34 9.68
C TYR A 131 0.48 -5.81 9.72
N THR A 132 -0.29 -6.61 10.44
CA THR A 132 -0.19 -8.07 10.45
C THR A 132 -1.48 -8.67 9.93
N ILE A 133 -1.39 -9.69 9.09
CA ILE A 133 -2.59 -10.41 8.61
C ILE A 133 -3.30 -10.99 9.83
N PRO A 134 -4.60 -10.68 10.05
CA PRO A 134 -5.34 -11.28 11.15
C PRO A 134 -5.38 -12.79 10.94
N VAL A 135 -4.83 -13.54 11.89
CA VAL A 135 -4.91 -15.00 11.87
C VAL A 135 -6.36 -15.37 12.14
N THR A 136 -7.10 -15.74 11.11
CA THR A 136 -8.37 -16.45 11.29
C THR A 136 -8.03 -17.80 11.90
N SER A 137 -8.13 -17.92 13.22
CA SER A 137 -8.06 -19.21 13.89
C SER A 137 -9.26 -20.03 13.42
N ILE A 138 -9.08 -20.85 12.39
CA ILE A 138 -9.99 -21.95 12.10
C ILE A 138 -9.82 -22.89 13.28
N THR A 139 -10.73 -22.85 14.24
CA THR A 139 -10.79 -23.83 15.32
C THR A 139 -10.78 -25.21 14.65
N PRO A 140 -9.74 -26.04 14.81
CA PRO A 140 -9.75 -27.37 14.21
C PRO A 140 -10.97 -28.13 14.75
N PRO A 141 -11.72 -28.85 13.90
CA PRO A 141 -12.87 -29.61 14.37
C PRO A 141 -12.40 -30.56 15.48
N LYS A 142 -13.06 -30.43 16.64
CA LYS A 142 -12.83 -31.20 17.85
C LYS A 142 -12.64 -32.68 17.47
N PRO A 143 -11.49 -33.32 17.78
CA PRO A 143 -11.28 -34.70 17.39
C PRO A 143 -12.38 -35.56 18.02
N HIS A 144 -13.13 -36.26 17.17
CA HIS A 144 -14.16 -37.19 17.61
C HIS A 144 -13.47 -38.26 18.46
N ARG A 145 -13.83 -38.34 19.74
CA ARG A 145 -13.31 -39.34 20.69
C ARG A 145 -13.54 -40.73 20.10
N VAL A 146 -12.48 -41.37 19.60
CA VAL A 146 -12.51 -42.81 19.32
C VAL A 146 -12.63 -43.49 20.68
N ARG A 147 -13.82 -44.04 20.93
CA ARG A 147 -14.16 -44.80 22.14
C ARG A 147 -13.29 -46.07 22.13
N GLN A 148 -12.23 -46.07 22.93
CA GLN A 148 -11.43 -47.27 23.17
C GLN A 148 -12.31 -48.29 23.90
N TYR A 149 -12.64 -49.39 23.21
CA TYR A 149 -13.22 -50.56 23.85
C TYR A 149 -12.10 -51.31 24.58
N LEU A 150 -12.14 -51.26 25.90
CA LEU A 150 -11.45 -52.23 26.75
C LEU A 150 -12.14 -53.59 26.54
N ALA A 151 -11.45 -54.52 25.89
CA ALA A 151 -11.76 -55.93 25.96
C ALA A 151 -10.65 -56.61 26.77
N SER A 152 -10.96 -56.85 28.04
CA SER A 152 -10.25 -57.77 28.92
C SER A 152 -10.54 -59.21 28.49
N MET A 153 -9.50 -60.02 28.26
CA MET A 153 -9.37 -61.47 28.57
C MET A 153 -7.87 -61.75 28.44
N GLY A 154 -7.11 -62.35 29.36
CA GLY A 154 -7.42 -63.35 30.38
C GLY A 154 -6.27 -64.35 30.31
N THR A 155 -5.32 -64.24 31.26
CA THR A 155 -4.40 -65.27 31.79
C THR A 155 -3.95 -66.45 30.92
N ALA A 156 -2.63 -66.64 30.80
CA ALA A 156 -1.98 -67.94 31.01
C ALA A 156 -0.57 -67.77 31.61
N LEU A 157 -0.29 -68.62 32.59
CA LEU A 157 0.86 -68.69 33.49
C LEU A 157 1.95 -69.64 32.94
N ILE A 158 3.23 -69.34 33.28
CA ILE A 158 4.37 -70.27 33.52
C ILE A 158 4.85 -71.05 32.25
N SER A 159 6.13 -71.06 31.86
CA SER A 159 7.27 -71.75 32.50
C SER A 159 8.64 -71.38 31.90
N LEU A 160 9.70 -71.52 32.72
CA LEU A 160 11.12 -71.51 32.36
C LEU A 160 11.51 -72.61 31.35
N PHE A 161 12.51 -72.35 30.50
CA PHE A 161 13.83 -73.03 30.45
C PHE A 161 14.84 -72.16 29.71
#